data_AF-A0A925NYS8-F1
#
_entry.id   AF-A0A925NYS8-F1
#
_cell.length_a   1.000
_cell.length_b   1.000
_cell.length_c   1.000
_cell.angle_alpha   90.00
_cell.angle_beta   90.00
_cell.angle_gamma   90.00
#
_symmetry.space_group_name_H-M   'P 1'
#
loop_
_entity.id
_entity.type
_entity.pdbx_description
1 polymer ?
#
loop_
_entity_poly.entity_id
_entity_poly.type
_entity_poly.pdbx_seq_one_letter_code
_entity_poly.pdbx_strand_id
1 'polypeptide(L)' 'MKSIYLLLAVAWILLSCNQLSAQMTAKAVRVTTPPTIDGHINEAVWEQATSIDQFVQREPNSG' A
#
# COMPACT_ATOMS: atom_id res chain seq x y z
N MET A 1 15.69 -14.39 36.98
CA MET A 1 15.48 -15.30 35.83
C MET A 1 14.08 -15.22 35.25
N LYS A 2 12.99 -15.33 36.04
CA LYS A 2 11.61 -15.20 35.50
C LYS A 2 11.32 -13.84 34.83
N SER A 3 11.94 -12.78 35.34
CA SER A 3 11.84 -11.41 34.83
C SER A 3 12.45 -11.20 33.43
N ILE A 4 13.49 -11.96 33.04
CA ILE A 4 14.09 -11.82 31.71
C ILE A 4 13.15 -12.36 30.63
N TYR A 5 12.46 -13.46 30.91
CA TYR A 5 11.48 -14.05 30.00
C TYR A 5 10.27 -13.13 29.80
N LEU A 6 9.87 -12.42 30.85
CA LEU A 6 8.78 -11.46 30.79
C LEU A 6 9.14 -10.24 29.91
N LEU A 7 10.37 -9.74 30.03
CA LEU A 7 10.86 -8.65 29.19
C LEU A 7 11.01 -9.07 27.72
N LEU A 8 11.49 -10.29 27.47
CA LEU A 8 11.60 -10.84 26.11
C LEU A 8 10.22 -11.03 25.45
N ALA A 9 9.22 -11.49 26.22
CA ALA A 9 7.85 -11.65 25.72
C ALA A 9 7.20 -10.31 25.33
N VAL A 10 7.39 -9.26 26.15
CA VAL A 10 6.87 -7.92 25.85
C VAL A 10 7.55 -7.34 24.61
N ALA A 11 8.87 -7.50 24.47
CA ALA A 11 9.59 -7.06 23.27
C ALA A 11 9.04 -7.73 22.00
N TRP A 12 8.79 -9.05 22.04
CA TRP A 12 8.20 -9.79 20.93
C TRP A 12 6.81 -9.29 20.50
N ILE A 13 5.95 -8.96 21.47
CA ILE A 13 4.61 -8.42 21.20
C ILE A 13 4.71 -7.04 20.54
N LEU A 14 5.61 -6.18 21.01
CA LEU A 14 5.82 -4.86 20.44
C LEU A 14 6.38 -4.91 19.01
N LEU A 15 7.26 -5.87 18.71
CA LEU A 15 7.79 -6.06 17.35
C LEU A 15 6.71 -6.53 16.36
N SER A 16 5.80 -7.39 16.80
CA SER A 16 4.75 -7.97 15.93
C SER A 16 3.67 -6.98 15.52
N CYS A 17 3.46 -5.90 16.31
CA CYS A 17 2.41 -4.92 16.06
C CYS A 17 2.67 -4.04 14.82
N ASN A 18 3.92 -3.95 14.34
CA ASN A 18 4.31 -3.09 13.22
C ASN A 18 3.96 -3.66 11.83
N GLN A 19 3.49 -4.91 11.72
CA GLN A 19 3.17 -5.54 10.43
C GLN A 19 1.74 -5.28 9.92
N LEU A 20 0.98 -4.41 10.58
CA LEU A 20 -0.46 -4.26 10.29
C LEU A 20 -0.79 -3.50 8.99
N SER A 21 0.20 -2.95 8.28
CA SER A 21 -0.04 -2.23 7.01
C SER A 21 0.46 -3.04 5.81
N ALA A 22 -0.22 -4.15 5.52
CA ALA A 22 0.12 -5.03 4.40
C ALA A 22 -0.32 -4.50 3.01
N GLN A 23 -1.03 -3.36 2.97
CA GLN A 23 -1.67 -2.89 1.75
C GLN A 23 -0.95 -1.67 1.19
N MET A 24 -0.46 -1.79 -0.06
CA MET A 24 0.10 -0.65 -0.79
C MET A 24 -0.96 0.44 -0.92
N THR A 25 -0.57 1.68 -0.64
CA THR A 25 -1.40 2.87 -0.83
C THR A 25 -0.85 3.64 -2.01
N ALA A 26 -1.68 3.91 -3.02
CA ALA A 26 -1.34 4.77 -4.15
C ALA A 26 -2.16 6.06 -4.09
N LYS A 27 -1.55 7.18 -4.49
CA LYS A 27 -2.20 8.49 -4.49
C LYS A 27 -2.89 8.72 -5.84
N ALA A 28 -4.20 8.97 -5.82
CA ALA A 28 -4.91 9.45 -7.00
C ALA A 28 -4.47 10.90 -7.32
N VAL A 29 -4.07 11.13 -8.56
CA VAL A 29 -3.69 12.46 -9.06
C VAL A 29 -4.85 13.02 -9.88
N ARG A 30 -5.36 14.18 -9.46
CA ARG A 30 -6.42 14.88 -10.18
C ARG A 30 -5.83 15.60 -11.38
N VAL A 31 -6.45 15.41 -12.54
CA VAL A 31 -6.13 16.12 -13.79
C VAL A 31 -7.36 16.89 -14.26
N THR A 32 -7.14 18.02 -14.92
CA THR A 32 -8.22 18.91 -15.38
C THR A 32 -8.61 18.67 -16.83
N THR A 33 -7.66 18.21 -17.64
CA THR A 33 -7.90 17.81 -19.04
C THR A 33 -8.03 16.28 -19.08
N PRO A 34 -9.12 15.74 -19.63
CA PRO A 34 -9.31 14.30 -19.69
C PRO A 34 -8.37 13.66 -20.73
N PRO A 35 -7.67 12.54 -20.39
CA PRO A 35 -7.01 11.71 -21.40
C PRO A 35 -8.02 10.93 -22.23
N THR A 36 -7.56 10.38 -23.35
CA THR A 36 -8.30 9.39 -24.13
C THR A 36 -8.21 8.03 -23.47
N ILE A 37 -9.34 7.33 -23.34
CA ILE A 37 -9.39 5.98 -22.77
C ILE A 37 -9.55 4.97 -23.92
N ASP A 38 -8.45 4.67 -24.61
CA ASP A 38 -8.40 3.77 -25.77
C ASP A 38 -7.55 2.50 -25.56
N GLY A 39 -7.02 2.31 -24.35
CA GLY A 39 -6.15 1.20 -24.00
C GLY A 39 -4.65 1.47 -24.16
N HIS A 40 -4.25 2.65 -24.65
CA HIS A 40 -2.85 3.07 -24.70
C HIS A 40 -2.51 4.03 -23.54
N ILE A 41 -1.39 3.77 -22.87
CA ILE A 41 -0.85 4.63 -21.80
C ILE A 41 0.37 5.37 -22.36
N ASN A 42 0.12 6.31 -23.29
CA ASN A 42 1.18 7.01 -24.03
C ASN A 42 1.04 8.54 -24.03
N GLU A 43 0.04 9.08 -23.35
CA GLU A 43 -0.13 10.51 -23.13
C GLU A 43 0.70 10.99 -21.91
N ALA A 44 1.25 12.21 -21.99
CA ALA A 44 2.12 12.78 -20.95
C ALA A 44 1.45 12.92 -19.57
N VAL A 45 0.12 12.90 -19.51
CA VAL A 45 -0.63 12.94 -18.24
C VAL A 45 -0.41 11.69 -17.38
N TRP A 46 -0.11 10.55 -18.00
CA TRP A 46 0.15 9.29 -17.29
C TRP A 46 1.44 9.30 -16.50
N GLU A 47 2.44 10.09 -16.91
CA GLU A 47 3.72 10.26 -16.20
C GLU A 47 3.57 10.89 -14.81
N GLN A 48 2.42 11.53 -14.54
CA GLN A 48 2.13 12.14 -13.24
C GLN A 48 1.58 11.13 -12.22
N ALA A 49 1.11 9.96 -12.69
CA ALA A 49 0.50 8.95 -11.84
C ALA A 49 1.55 8.14 -11.07
N THR A 50 1.16 7.59 -9.92
CA THR A 50 2.00 6.59 -9.25
C THR A 50 2.02 5.31 -10.08
N SER A 51 3.19 4.92 -10.57
CA SER A 51 3.37 3.64 -11.28
C SER A 51 3.24 2.48 -10.30
N ILE A 52 2.47 1.46 -10.68
CA ILE A 52 2.32 0.19 -9.95
C ILE A 52 2.95 -0.90 -10.81
N ASP A 53 4.17 -1.27 -10.47
CA ASP A 53 5.02 -2.23 -11.19
C ASP A 53 5.03 -3.64 -10.57
N GLN A 54 4.26 -3.81 -9.48
CA GLN A 54 4.11 -5.06 -8.74
C GLN A 54 2.63 -5.46 -8.68
N PHE A 55 2.38 -6.76 -8.59
CA PHE A 55 1.01 -7.26 -8.42
C PHE A 55 0.47 -6.86 -7.04
N VAL A 56 -0.62 -6.07 -7.02
CA VAL A 56 -1.31 -5.67 -5.80
C VAL A 56 -2.79 -6.00 -5.95
N GLN A 57 -3.33 -6.80 -5.03
CA GLN A 57 -4.74 -7.16 -4.97
C GLN A 57 -5.33 -6.75 -3.62
N ARG A 58 -6.55 -6.20 -3.67
CA ARG A 58 -7.40 -5.98 -2.51
C ARG A 58 -8.71 -6.71 -2.77
N GLU A 59 -9.10 -7.60 -1.86
CA GLU A 59 -10.45 -8.15 -1.87
C GLU A 59 -11.47 -7.00 -1.79
N PRO A 60 -12.52 -7.00 -2.62
CA PRO A 60 -13.59 -6.01 -2.50
C PRO A 60 -14.10 -5.97 -1.07
N ASN A 61 -14.38 -4.78 -0.56
CA ASN A 61 -15.12 -4.70 0.70
C ASN A 61 -16.48 -5.38 0.46
N SER A 62 -16.87 -6.29 1.33
CA SER A 62 -18.24 -6.82 1.37
C SER A 62 -19.16 -5.62 1.55
N GLY A 63 -19.82 -5.18 0.48
CA GLY A 63 -20.70 -4.02 0.49
C GLY A 63 -21.84 -4.13 1.48
#